data_AF-A0A1Y4M7R6-F1
#
_entry.id   AF-A0A1Y4M7R6-F1
#
_cell.length_a   1.000
_cell.length_b   1.000
_cell.length_c   1.000
_cell.angle_alpha   90.00
_cell.angle_beta   90.00
_cell.angle_gamma   90.00
#
_symmetry.space_group_name_H-M   'P 1'
#
loop_
_entity.id
_entity.type
_entity.pdbx_description
1 polymer ?
#
loop_
_entity_poly.entity_id
_entity_poly.type
_entity_poly.pdbx_seq_one_letter_code
_entity_poly.pdbx_strand_id
1 'polypeptide(L)'
;MMGVKWGMIIYNCISAAEILLALVCISRVVYLEPGMSGRRNKILFAVAFLVPTLFVQICPGMSKDIFSAFPVCFFAVYMVIVRREKRIRGIFLTVPVLGFLMGIVSVFYAVPYTLTGKYPSEGGWLYAVDALFWIAVLIIYWKRDETVHLLRLDEPYRRLGKWERNFLHAAGVFLFVIGAMLMAVTQTGISGTAARVITGFGSLASVFLEMSVVILIWQGNQKDYYQYMTTIGEHYLQAELRHFRAYQERET
;
A
#
# COMPACT_ATOMS: atom_id res chain seq x y z
N MET A 1 16.56 32.82 -10.12
CA MET A 1 15.90 31.86 -11.05
C MET A 1 16.46 30.44 -10.99
N MET A 2 17.77 30.20 -10.75
CA MET A 2 18.32 28.84 -10.60
C MET A 2 17.80 28.05 -9.38
N GLY A 3 17.66 28.68 -8.20
CA GLY A 3 17.20 27.99 -6.98
C GLY A 3 15.76 27.44 -7.07
N VAL A 4 14.87 28.12 -7.81
CA VAL A 4 13.48 27.70 -8.02
C VAL A 4 13.40 26.44 -8.89
N LYS A 5 14.29 26.30 -9.89
CA LYS A 5 14.39 25.08 -10.72
C LYS A 5 14.85 23.87 -9.91
N TRP A 6 15.86 24.04 -9.06
CA TRP A 6 16.38 22.95 -8.22
C TRP A 6 15.38 22.51 -7.14
N GLY A 7 14.67 23.46 -6.51
CA GLY A 7 13.62 23.14 -5.54
C GLY A 7 12.51 22.28 -6.16
N MET A 8 12.09 22.58 -7.39
CA MET A 8 11.06 21.82 -8.08
C MET A 8 11.53 20.41 -8.49
N ILE A 9 12.79 20.28 -8.93
CA ILE A 9 13.39 18.96 -9.23
C ILE A 9 13.42 18.08 -7.97
N ILE A 10 13.85 18.64 -6.85
CA ILE A 10 13.92 17.92 -5.56
C ILE A 10 12.51 17.50 -5.12
N TYR A 11 11.55 18.42 -5.15
CA TYR A 11 10.16 18.13 -4.78
C TYR A 11 9.57 16.99 -5.63
N ASN A 12 9.76 17.04 -6.96
CA ASN A 12 9.29 15.98 -7.85
C ASN A 12 9.90 14.61 -7.49
N CYS A 13 11.20 14.56 -7.17
CA CYS A 13 11.85 13.32 -6.75
C CYS A 13 11.28 12.79 -5.43
N ILE A 14 10.99 13.68 -4.48
CA ILE A 14 10.36 13.32 -3.20
C ILE A 14 8.95 12.77 -3.45
N SER A 15 8.12 13.47 -4.24
CA SER A 15 6.77 13.02 -4.60
C SER A 15 6.77 11.65 -5.31
N ALA A 16 7.72 11.43 -6.24
CA ALA A 16 7.91 10.12 -6.87
C ALA A 16 8.29 9.02 -5.86
N ALA A 17 9.13 9.35 -4.87
CA ALA A 17 9.50 8.44 -3.80
C ALA A 17 8.33 8.16 -2.83
N GLU A 18 7.48 9.14 -2.55
CA GLU A 18 6.26 8.98 -1.75
C GLU A 18 5.31 7.97 -2.40
N ILE A 19 5.05 8.10 -3.70
CA ILE A 19 4.21 7.16 -4.46
C ILE A 19 4.80 5.75 -4.35
N LEU A 20 6.11 5.58 -4.60
CA LEU A 20 6.77 4.28 -4.50
C LEU A 20 6.66 3.70 -3.09
N LEU A 21 6.88 4.53 -2.06
CA LEU A 21 6.80 4.11 -0.66
C LEU A 21 5.37 3.70 -0.28
N ALA A 22 4.36 4.43 -0.75
CA ALA A 22 2.96 4.09 -0.55
C ALA A 22 2.60 2.75 -1.19
N LEU A 23 3.01 2.51 -2.44
CA LEU A 23 2.79 1.23 -3.13
C LEU A 23 3.48 0.07 -2.39
N VAL A 24 4.73 0.27 -1.94
CA VAL A 24 5.44 -0.72 -1.11
C VAL A 24 4.70 -0.96 0.20
N CYS A 25 4.24 0.08 0.89
CA CYS A 25 3.50 -0.03 2.14
C CYS A 25 2.22 -0.85 1.97
N ILE A 26 1.39 -0.50 0.98
CA ILE A 26 0.16 -1.24 0.66
C ILE A 26 0.50 -2.70 0.33
N SER A 27 1.52 -2.96 -0.48
CA SER A 27 1.92 -4.35 -0.81
C SER A 27 2.32 -5.16 0.43
N ARG A 28 3.00 -4.55 1.40
CA ARG A 28 3.46 -5.23 2.61
C ARG A 28 2.38 -5.39 3.66
N VAL A 29 1.50 -4.40 3.81
CA VAL A 29 0.47 -4.39 4.86
C VAL A 29 -0.82 -5.07 4.38
N VAL A 30 -1.26 -4.79 3.16
CA VAL A 30 -2.51 -5.35 2.61
C VAL A 30 -2.28 -6.73 2.01
N TYR A 31 -1.21 -6.89 1.24
CA TYR A 31 -0.94 -8.14 0.54
C TYR A 31 0.04 -9.07 1.25
N LEU A 32 0.57 -8.65 2.40
CA LEU A 32 1.57 -9.39 3.18
C LEU A 32 2.76 -9.85 2.33
N GLU A 33 3.12 -9.05 1.32
CA GLU A 33 4.23 -9.38 0.45
C GLU A 33 5.55 -9.22 1.19
N PRO A 34 6.55 -10.06 0.85
CA PRO A 34 7.86 -9.95 1.46
C PRO A 34 8.45 -8.55 1.19
N GLY A 35 9.28 -8.09 2.13
CA GLY A 35 10.09 -6.88 1.97
C GLY A 35 11.53 -7.23 1.62
N MET A 36 12.28 -6.27 1.08
CA MET A 36 13.73 -6.44 0.91
C MET A 36 14.41 -6.68 2.26
N SER A 37 15.18 -7.77 2.35
CA SER A 37 16.01 -8.08 3.50
C SER A 37 17.38 -7.40 3.40
N GLY A 38 17.87 -6.89 4.52
CA GLY A 38 19.20 -6.26 4.64
C GLY A 38 19.23 -4.76 4.29
N ARG A 39 19.94 -3.99 5.12
CA ARG A 39 20.11 -2.53 4.94
C ARG A 39 20.76 -2.17 3.60
N ARG A 40 21.77 -2.94 3.18
CA ARG A 40 22.49 -2.73 1.92
C ARG A 40 21.55 -2.81 0.69
N ASN A 41 20.69 -3.81 0.63
CA ASN A 41 19.76 -3.98 -0.50
C ASN A 41 18.74 -2.85 -0.57
N LYS A 42 18.24 -2.40 0.58
CA LYS A 42 17.35 -1.23 0.66
C LYS A 42 18.02 0.05 0.16
N ILE A 43 19.27 0.29 0.56
CA ILE A 43 20.04 1.45 0.10
C ILE A 43 20.30 1.35 -1.40
N LEU A 44 20.75 0.20 -1.90
CA LEU A 44 21.00 -0.01 -3.33
C LEU A 44 19.74 0.23 -4.16
N PHE A 45 18.60 -0.27 -3.72
CA PHE A 45 17.32 -0.05 -4.38
C PHE A 45 16.91 1.42 -4.36
N ALA A 46 17.08 2.12 -3.23
CA ALA A 46 16.78 3.55 -3.14
C ALA A 46 17.67 4.37 -4.08
N VAL A 47 18.97 4.06 -4.16
CA VAL A 47 19.90 4.71 -5.10
C VAL A 47 19.52 4.39 -6.55
N ALA A 48 19.21 3.14 -6.85
CA ALA A 48 18.78 2.71 -8.18
C ALA A 48 17.46 3.35 -8.62
N PHE A 49 16.61 3.79 -7.69
CA PHE A 49 15.42 4.57 -7.98
C PHE A 49 15.74 6.06 -8.17
N LEU A 50 16.48 6.66 -7.23
CA LEU A 50 16.72 8.11 -7.19
C LEU A 50 17.59 8.59 -8.37
N VAL A 51 18.62 7.84 -8.76
CA VAL A 51 19.54 8.25 -9.83
C VAL A 51 18.81 8.40 -11.17
N PRO A 52 18.04 7.40 -11.66
CA PRO A 52 17.21 7.58 -12.85
C PRO A 52 16.13 8.64 -12.69
N THR A 53 15.49 8.75 -11.52
CA THR A 53 14.45 9.77 -11.27
C THR A 53 15.01 11.19 -11.44
N LEU A 54 16.21 11.45 -10.90
CA LEU A 54 16.92 12.71 -11.08
C LEU A 54 17.33 12.93 -12.55
N PHE A 55 17.81 11.89 -13.23
CA PHE A 55 18.20 11.97 -14.63
C PHE A 55 17.01 12.36 -15.53
N VAL A 56 15.86 11.72 -15.33
CA VAL A 56 14.59 12.02 -16.04
C VAL A 56 14.16 13.48 -15.85
N GLN A 57 14.37 14.05 -14.66
CA GLN A 57 14.01 15.44 -14.36
C GLN A 57 14.95 16.47 -15.01
N ILE A 58 16.20 16.09 -15.28
CA ILE A 58 17.21 16.99 -15.86
C ILE A 58 17.19 16.93 -17.40
N CYS A 59 16.77 15.80 -17.98
CA CYS A 59 16.71 15.60 -19.42
C CYS A 59 15.58 16.42 -20.08
N PRO A 60 15.89 17.38 -20.97
CA PRO A 60 14.87 18.14 -21.69
C PRO A 60 14.13 17.23 -22.69
N GLY A 61 12.80 17.33 -22.73
CA GLY A 61 11.95 16.62 -23.71
C GLY A 61 11.24 15.38 -23.19
N MET A 62 11.45 14.97 -21.92
CA MET A 62 10.62 13.92 -21.32
C MET A 62 9.25 14.46 -20.91
N SER A 63 8.18 13.75 -21.27
CA SER A 63 6.82 14.15 -20.90
C SER A 63 6.57 13.97 -19.40
N LYS A 64 5.73 14.84 -18.83
CA LYS A 64 5.31 14.74 -17.42
C LYS A 64 4.65 13.39 -17.11
N ASP A 65 4.01 12.77 -18.11
CA ASP A 65 3.34 11.48 -17.98
C ASP A 65 4.32 10.32 -17.79
N ILE A 66 5.51 10.40 -18.39
CA ILE A 66 6.56 9.38 -18.18
C ILE A 66 7.05 9.45 -16.73
N PHE A 67 7.15 10.66 -16.18
CA PHE A 67 7.58 10.85 -14.80
C PHE A 67 6.56 10.30 -13.79
N SER A 68 5.26 10.53 -14.00
CA SER A 68 4.22 10.02 -13.10
C SER A 68 4.06 8.50 -13.16
N ALA A 69 4.35 7.87 -14.30
CA ALA A 69 4.36 6.42 -14.45
C ALA A 69 5.59 5.74 -13.82
N PHE A 70 6.70 6.47 -13.66
CA PHE A 70 7.98 5.90 -13.24
C PHE A 70 7.93 5.16 -11.89
N PRO A 71 7.34 5.71 -10.80
CA PRO A 71 7.20 5.00 -9.53
C PRO A 71 6.41 3.69 -9.65
N VAL A 72 5.38 3.67 -10.50
CA VAL A 72 4.53 2.49 -10.71
C VAL A 72 5.30 1.39 -11.44
N CYS A 73 6.07 1.75 -12.48
CA CYS A 73 6.94 0.82 -13.19
C CYS A 73 8.04 0.28 -12.26
N PHE A 74 8.65 1.14 -11.45
CA PHE A 74 9.70 0.74 -10.51
C PHE A 74 9.15 -0.16 -9.39
N PHE A 75 7.91 0.05 -8.96
CA PHE A 75 7.22 -0.86 -8.05
C PHE A 75 7.00 -2.26 -8.67
N ALA A 76 6.69 -2.36 -9.96
CA ALA A 76 6.60 -3.65 -10.63
C ALA A 76 7.95 -4.41 -10.60
N VAL A 77 9.06 -3.69 -10.81
CA VAL A 77 10.42 -4.25 -10.69
C VAL A 77 10.72 -4.68 -9.25
N TYR A 78 10.33 -3.86 -8.26
CA TYR A 78 10.42 -4.21 -6.84
C TYR A 78 9.74 -5.55 -6.55
N MET A 79 8.51 -5.75 -7.02
CA MET A 79 7.77 -7.01 -6.82
C MET A 79 8.47 -8.23 -7.41
N VAL A 80 9.17 -8.08 -8.53
CA VAL A 80 9.98 -9.14 -9.15
C VAL A 80 11.21 -9.47 -8.31
N ILE A 81 11.87 -8.46 -7.76
CA ILE A 81 13.09 -8.62 -6.95
C ILE A 81 12.79 -9.30 -5.62
N VAL A 82 11.74 -8.88 -4.92
CA VAL A 82 11.49 -9.34 -3.55
C VAL A 82 10.83 -10.72 -3.49
N ARG A 83 10.12 -11.13 -4.55
CA ARG A 83 9.51 -12.45 -4.63
C ARG A 83 10.51 -13.54 -4.99
N ARG A 84 10.53 -14.60 -4.19
CA ARG A 84 11.29 -15.82 -4.50
C ARG A 84 10.62 -16.69 -5.56
N GLU A 85 9.30 -16.75 -5.55
CA GLU A 85 8.50 -17.57 -6.47
C GLU A 85 7.49 -16.74 -7.25
N LYS A 86 7.09 -17.24 -8.43
CA LYS A 86 6.03 -16.65 -9.27
C LYS A 86 6.24 -15.14 -9.51
N ARG A 87 7.48 -14.74 -9.80
CA ARG A 87 7.91 -13.34 -9.97
C ARG A 87 7.06 -12.55 -10.97
N ILE A 88 6.75 -13.16 -12.12
CA ILE A 88 5.92 -12.54 -13.17
C ILE A 88 4.50 -12.26 -12.66
N ARG A 89 3.92 -13.15 -11.84
CA ARG A 89 2.63 -12.90 -11.18
C ARG A 89 2.68 -11.74 -10.19
N GLY A 90 3.87 -11.33 -9.76
CA GLY A 90 4.07 -10.14 -8.90
C GLY A 90 3.84 -8.84 -9.66
N ILE A 91 4.12 -8.81 -10.96
CA ILE A 91 3.90 -7.63 -11.80
C ILE A 91 2.40 -7.30 -11.88
N PHE A 92 1.55 -8.32 -12.01
CA PHE A 92 0.09 -8.15 -12.02
C PHE A 92 -0.47 -7.64 -10.69
N LEU A 93 0.30 -7.69 -9.59
CA LEU A 93 -0.10 -7.11 -8.31
C LEU A 93 -0.05 -5.57 -8.35
N THR A 94 0.68 -4.98 -9.29
CA THR A 94 0.79 -3.53 -9.43
C THR A 94 -0.56 -2.87 -9.66
N VAL A 95 -1.43 -3.46 -10.50
CA VAL A 95 -2.77 -2.91 -10.79
C VAL A 95 -3.63 -2.79 -9.53
N PRO A 96 -3.89 -3.87 -8.77
CA PRO A 96 -4.74 -3.75 -7.59
C PRO A 96 -4.10 -2.96 -6.44
N VAL A 97 -2.76 -2.97 -6.29
CA VAL A 97 -2.06 -2.13 -5.31
C VAL A 97 -2.17 -0.65 -5.66
N LEU A 98 -2.02 -0.31 -6.95
CA LEU A 98 -2.26 1.03 -7.46
C LEU A 98 -3.73 1.43 -7.27
N GLY A 99 -4.67 0.50 -7.41
CA GLY A 99 -6.08 0.76 -7.13
C GLY A 99 -6.35 1.17 -5.69
N PHE A 100 -5.76 0.50 -4.70
CA PHE A 100 -5.83 0.96 -3.31
C PHE A 100 -5.23 2.35 -3.11
N LEU A 101 -4.11 2.65 -3.76
CA LEU A 101 -3.53 4.00 -3.68
C LEU A 101 -4.48 5.04 -4.31
N MET A 102 -5.05 4.74 -5.48
CA MET A 102 -6.02 5.60 -6.14
C MET A 102 -7.27 5.80 -5.30
N GLY A 103 -7.75 4.77 -4.61
CA GLY A 103 -8.86 4.87 -3.68
C GLY A 103 -8.58 5.88 -2.58
N ILE A 104 -7.46 5.74 -1.86
CA ILE A 104 -7.06 6.63 -0.77
C ILE A 104 -6.93 8.06 -1.28
N VAL A 105 -6.20 8.24 -2.39
CA VAL A 105 -5.94 9.54 -3.00
C VAL A 105 -7.26 10.18 -3.46
N SER A 106 -8.17 9.39 -4.05
CA SER A 106 -9.45 9.90 -4.56
C SER A 106 -10.26 10.61 -3.49
N VAL A 107 -10.21 10.16 -2.22
CA VAL A 107 -10.94 10.80 -1.12
C VAL A 107 -10.50 12.25 -0.92
N PHE A 108 -9.18 12.50 -0.97
CA PHE A 108 -8.62 13.83 -0.80
C PHE A 108 -9.01 14.80 -1.93
N TYR A 109 -9.30 14.29 -3.13
CA TYR A 109 -9.73 15.13 -4.27
C TYR A 109 -11.25 15.19 -4.43
N ALA A 110 -11.95 14.12 -4.05
CA ALA A 110 -13.40 13.98 -4.18
C ALA A 110 -14.17 14.82 -3.18
N VAL A 111 -13.71 14.92 -1.92
CA VAL A 111 -14.40 15.72 -0.90
C VAL A 111 -14.44 17.22 -1.28
N PRO A 112 -13.33 17.86 -1.67
CA PRO A 112 -13.39 19.24 -2.14
C PRO A 112 -14.22 19.40 -3.42
N TYR A 113 -14.12 18.45 -4.35
CA TYR A 113 -14.87 18.50 -5.61
C TYR A 113 -16.39 18.38 -5.41
N THR A 114 -16.83 17.51 -4.51
CA THR A 114 -18.27 17.32 -4.23
C THR A 114 -18.89 18.57 -3.61
N LEU A 115 -18.15 19.23 -2.70
CA LEU A 115 -18.59 20.45 -2.02
C LEU A 115 -18.54 21.69 -2.92
N THR A 116 -17.47 21.88 -3.68
CA THR A 116 -17.20 23.13 -4.39
C THR A 116 -17.46 23.06 -5.90
N GLY A 117 -17.57 21.85 -6.45
CA GLY A 117 -17.63 21.59 -7.89
C GLY A 117 -16.32 21.81 -8.63
N LYS A 118 -15.22 22.06 -7.93
CA LYS A 118 -13.89 22.27 -8.49
C LYS A 118 -12.90 21.32 -7.84
N TYR A 119 -12.05 20.69 -8.65
CA TYR A 119 -10.92 19.99 -8.09
C TYR A 119 -9.98 21.01 -7.44
N PRO A 120 -9.36 20.67 -6.30
CA PRO A 120 -8.32 21.50 -5.72
C PRO A 120 -7.26 21.82 -6.77
N SER A 121 -6.86 23.10 -6.86
CA SER A 121 -5.77 23.49 -7.77
C SER A 121 -4.46 22.83 -7.33
N GLU A 122 -3.55 22.61 -8.29
CA GLU A 122 -2.22 22.00 -8.11
C GLU A 122 -1.26 22.78 -7.17
N GLY A 123 -1.76 23.71 -6.36
CA GLY A 123 -0.99 24.50 -5.40
C GLY A 123 -1.05 23.92 -3.98
N GLY A 124 -1.41 24.78 -3.01
CA GLY A 124 -1.38 24.48 -1.56
C GLY A 124 -2.04 23.17 -1.11
N TRP A 125 -3.01 22.65 -1.86
CA TRP A 125 -3.67 21.38 -1.52
C TRP A 125 -2.76 20.17 -1.65
N LEU A 126 -1.93 20.10 -2.70
CA LEU A 126 -0.95 19.01 -2.88
C LEU A 126 0.02 18.99 -1.69
N TYR A 127 0.57 20.15 -1.32
CA TYR A 127 1.46 20.26 -0.16
C TYR A 127 0.79 19.85 1.16
N ALA A 128 -0.51 20.09 1.31
CA ALA A 128 -1.26 19.66 2.48
C ALA A 128 -1.42 18.13 2.53
N VAL A 129 -1.72 17.51 1.39
CA VAL A 129 -1.81 16.03 1.27
C VAL A 129 -0.45 15.39 1.52
N ASP A 130 0.63 15.94 0.94
CA ASP A 130 2.00 15.45 1.15
C ASP A 130 2.40 15.60 2.63
N ALA A 131 2.07 16.73 3.27
CA ALA A 131 2.33 16.93 4.70
C ALA A 131 1.58 15.91 5.56
N LEU A 132 0.32 15.63 5.26
CA LEU A 132 -0.45 14.58 5.93
C LEU A 132 0.19 13.20 5.75
N PHE A 133 0.66 12.88 4.54
CA PHE A 133 1.36 11.63 4.26
C PHE A 133 2.63 11.50 5.11
N TRP A 134 3.48 12.53 5.14
CA TRP A 134 4.72 12.49 5.94
C TRP A 134 4.44 12.45 7.44
N ILE A 135 3.41 13.15 7.93
CA ILE A 135 2.97 13.03 9.32
C ILE A 135 2.57 11.58 9.62
N ALA A 136 1.80 10.94 8.75
CA ALA A 136 1.42 9.53 8.92
C ALA A 136 2.65 8.60 8.93
N VAL A 137 3.60 8.81 8.01
CA VAL A 137 4.87 8.06 7.97
C VAL A 137 5.68 8.24 9.25
N LEU A 138 5.78 9.48 9.77
CA LEU A 138 6.49 9.78 11.01
C LEU A 138 5.81 9.13 12.22
N ILE A 139 4.48 9.16 12.28
CA ILE A 139 3.72 8.47 13.34
C ILE A 139 3.98 6.97 13.30
N ILE A 140 3.91 6.34 12.12
CA ILE A 140 4.19 4.91 11.94
C ILE A 140 5.64 4.59 12.32
N TYR A 141 6.58 5.46 11.97
CA TYR A 141 8.00 5.29 12.30
C TYR A 141 8.26 5.38 13.81
N TRP A 142 7.65 6.36 14.49
CA TRP A 142 7.80 6.53 15.94
C TRP A 142 7.11 5.40 16.69
N LYS A 143 5.88 5.07 16.32
CA LYS A 143 5.12 3.97 16.91
C LYS A 143 5.44 2.63 16.27
N ARG A 144 6.65 2.44 15.73
CA ARG A 144 6.98 1.25 14.95
C ARG A 144 6.76 -0.02 15.75
N ASP A 145 7.24 -0.11 16.98
CA ASP A 145 7.15 -1.35 17.78
C ASP A 145 5.70 -1.66 18.14
N GLU A 146 4.93 -0.65 18.51
CA GLU A 146 3.49 -0.76 18.76
C GLU A 146 2.75 -1.17 17.49
N THR A 147 3.06 -0.56 16.34
CA THR A 147 2.43 -0.84 15.04
C THR A 147 2.78 -2.22 14.52
N VAL A 148 4.02 -2.65 14.65
CA VAL A 148 4.49 -3.98 14.27
C VAL A 148 3.85 -5.05 15.13
N HIS A 149 3.71 -4.81 16.44
CA HIS A 149 3.02 -5.71 17.35
C HIS A 149 1.50 -5.75 17.08
N LEU A 150 0.89 -4.58 16.88
CA LEU A 150 -0.55 -4.42 16.66
C LEU A 150 -1.00 -4.97 15.30
N LEU A 151 -0.18 -4.80 14.25
CA LEU A 151 -0.40 -5.39 12.93
C LEU A 151 0.23 -6.77 12.77
N ARG A 152 0.95 -7.28 13.78
CA ARG A 152 1.67 -8.57 13.82
C ARG A 152 2.52 -8.81 12.57
N LEU A 153 3.20 -7.77 12.08
CA LEU A 153 3.93 -7.79 10.80
C LEU A 153 5.23 -8.61 10.84
N ASP A 154 5.78 -8.87 12.03
CA ASP A 154 7.00 -9.65 12.22
C ASP A 154 6.73 -11.15 12.45
N GLU A 155 5.48 -11.55 12.57
CA GLU A 155 5.10 -12.93 12.87
C GLU A 155 4.96 -13.78 11.59
N PRO A 156 5.76 -14.85 11.42
CA PRO A 156 5.78 -15.67 10.21
C PRO A 156 4.51 -16.53 9.99
N TYR A 157 3.54 -16.43 10.89
CA TYR A 157 2.38 -17.32 10.95
C TYR A 157 1.29 -16.94 9.94
N ARG A 158 1.19 -15.66 9.57
CA ARG A 158 0.11 -15.21 8.70
C ARG A 158 0.43 -15.39 7.22
N ARG A 159 -0.51 -16.01 6.50
CA ARG A 159 -0.53 -16.04 5.04
C ARG A 159 -1.94 -15.79 4.58
N LEU A 160 -2.11 -14.91 3.58
CA LEU A 160 -3.41 -14.68 2.99
C LEU A 160 -3.98 -15.98 2.43
N GLY A 161 -5.20 -16.32 2.86
CA GLY A 161 -5.98 -17.39 2.26
C GLY A 161 -6.26 -17.11 0.78
N LYS A 162 -6.59 -18.16 0.02
CA LYS A 162 -6.93 -18.00 -1.41
C LYS A 162 -8.11 -17.03 -1.61
N TRP A 163 -9.12 -17.11 -0.76
CA TRP A 163 -10.30 -16.24 -0.79
C TRP A 163 -9.97 -14.79 -0.44
N GLU A 164 -9.25 -14.55 0.65
CA GLU A 164 -8.81 -13.21 1.05
C GLU A 164 -8.02 -12.55 -0.08
N ARG A 165 -7.07 -13.29 -0.67
CA ARG A 165 -6.25 -12.77 -1.76
C ARG A 165 -7.07 -12.43 -3.01
N ASN A 166 -8.01 -13.29 -3.39
CA ASN A 166 -8.89 -13.03 -4.53
C ASN A 166 -9.81 -11.83 -4.28
N PHE A 167 -10.34 -11.69 -3.06
CA PHE A 167 -11.12 -10.54 -2.66
C PHE A 167 -10.28 -9.25 -2.73
N LEU A 168 -9.06 -9.26 -2.21
CA LEU A 168 -8.15 -8.11 -2.29
C LEU A 168 -7.82 -7.74 -3.74
N HIS A 169 -7.60 -8.73 -4.61
CA HIS A 169 -7.40 -8.47 -6.05
C HIS A 169 -8.63 -7.83 -6.68
N ALA A 170 -9.83 -8.36 -6.43
CA ALA A 170 -11.07 -7.81 -6.96
C ALA A 170 -11.32 -6.40 -6.44
N ALA A 171 -11.16 -6.18 -5.13
CA ALA A 171 -11.31 -4.87 -4.49
C ALA A 171 -10.31 -3.85 -5.06
N GLY A 172 -9.03 -4.21 -5.14
CA GLY A 172 -8.00 -3.33 -5.70
C GLY A 172 -8.25 -3.00 -7.18
N VAL A 173 -8.60 -3.98 -8.01
CA VAL A 173 -8.95 -3.72 -9.43
C VAL A 173 -10.19 -2.83 -9.54
N PHE A 174 -11.21 -3.09 -8.71
CA PHE A 174 -12.41 -2.24 -8.67
C PHE A 174 -12.07 -0.80 -8.29
N LEU A 175 -11.27 -0.58 -7.24
CA LEU A 175 -10.81 0.76 -6.84
C LEU A 175 -9.98 1.44 -7.93
N PHE A 176 -9.16 0.68 -8.67
CA PHE A 176 -8.42 1.22 -9.82
C PHE A 176 -9.36 1.75 -10.90
N VAL A 177 -10.37 0.96 -11.28
CA VAL A 177 -11.36 1.34 -12.31
C VAL A 177 -12.18 2.55 -11.84
N ILE A 178 -12.73 2.50 -10.63
CA ILE A 178 -13.52 3.61 -10.08
C ILE A 178 -12.66 4.86 -9.94
N GLY A 179 -11.44 4.76 -9.41
CA GLY A 179 -10.52 5.88 -9.30
C GLY A 179 -10.25 6.54 -10.66
N ALA A 180 -9.95 5.76 -11.69
CA ALA A 180 -9.77 6.27 -13.05
C ALA A 180 -11.04 6.94 -13.61
N MET A 181 -12.22 6.33 -13.40
CA MET A 181 -13.50 6.92 -13.81
C MET A 181 -13.78 8.25 -13.09
N LEU A 182 -13.49 8.32 -11.79
CA LEU A 182 -13.68 9.53 -10.99
C LEU A 182 -12.76 10.67 -11.44
N MET A 183 -11.53 10.37 -11.86
CA MET A 183 -10.63 11.38 -12.43
C MET A 183 -11.10 11.88 -13.80
N ALA A 184 -11.77 11.02 -14.58
CA ALA A 184 -12.28 11.37 -15.91
C ALA A 184 -13.71 11.96 -15.90
N VAL A 185 -14.38 12.03 -14.74
CA VAL A 185 -15.81 12.37 -14.63
C VAL A 185 -16.16 13.71 -15.29
N THR A 186 -15.28 14.71 -15.19
CA THR A 186 -15.47 16.05 -15.77
C THR A 186 -15.34 16.08 -17.29
N GLN A 187 -14.79 15.02 -17.89
CA GLN A 187 -14.60 14.87 -19.34
C GLN A 187 -15.77 14.11 -19.99
N THR A 188 -16.68 13.53 -19.20
CA THR A 188 -17.79 12.68 -19.69
C THR A 188 -19.00 13.45 -20.24
N GLY A 189 -18.96 14.78 -20.21
CA GLY A 189 -20.04 15.64 -20.74
C GLY A 189 -21.34 15.65 -19.91
N ILE A 190 -21.35 15.01 -18.74
CA ILE A 190 -22.49 15.03 -17.81
C ILE A 190 -22.64 16.38 -17.09
N SER A 191 -23.84 16.65 -16.56
CA SER A 191 -24.09 17.87 -15.80
C SER A 191 -23.19 17.96 -14.56
N GLY A 192 -22.77 19.18 -14.20
CA GLY A 192 -21.88 19.40 -13.05
C GLY A 192 -22.47 18.87 -11.73
N THR A 193 -23.79 18.90 -11.57
CA THR A 193 -24.46 18.31 -10.39
C THR A 193 -24.37 16.79 -10.40
N ALA A 194 -24.61 16.15 -11.54
CA ALA A 194 -24.48 14.69 -11.66
C ALA A 194 -23.04 14.23 -11.43
N ALA A 195 -22.05 14.96 -11.97
CA ALA A 195 -20.64 14.68 -11.73
C ALA A 195 -20.28 14.74 -10.24
N ARG A 196 -20.76 15.75 -9.51
CA ARG A 196 -20.54 15.84 -8.05
C ARG A 196 -21.18 14.69 -7.30
N VAL A 197 -22.42 14.32 -7.64
CA VAL A 197 -23.11 13.19 -6.99
C VAL A 197 -22.38 11.88 -7.23
N ILE A 198 -21.96 11.62 -8.47
CA ILE A 198 -21.20 10.41 -8.84
C ILE A 198 -19.86 10.37 -8.12
N THR A 199 -19.12 11.49 -8.09
CA THR A 199 -17.85 11.57 -7.36
C THR A 199 -18.02 11.38 -5.86
N GLY A 200 -19.11 11.91 -5.29
CA GLY A 200 -19.47 11.72 -3.88
C GLY A 200 -19.70 10.26 -3.55
N PHE A 201 -20.63 9.61 -4.25
CA PHE A 201 -20.92 8.20 -4.01
C PHE A 201 -19.74 7.28 -4.34
N GLY A 202 -18.99 7.55 -5.41
CA GLY A 202 -17.80 6.77 -5.78
C GLY A 202 -16.70 6.85 -4.71
N SER A 203 -16.44 8.04 -4.16
CA SER A 203 -15.45 8.19 -3.08
C SER A 203 -15.92 7.55 -1.77
N LEU A 204 -17.20 7.68 -1.42
CA LEU A 204 -17.78 7.03 -0.24
C LEU A 204 -17.70 5.49 -0.35
N ALA A 205 -17.99 4.94 -1.53
CA ALA A 205 -17.82 3.52 -1.82
C ALA A 205 -16.34 3.08 -1.70
N SER A 206 -15.41 3.91 -2.18
CA SER A 206 -13.97 3.69 -2.03
C SER A 206 -13.56 3.59 -0.56
N VAL A 207 -13.98 4.56 0.27
CA VAL A 207 -13.70 4.56 1.72
C VAL A 207 -14.25 3.32 2.40
N PHE A 208 -15.51 2.96 2.12
CA PHE A 208 -16.10 1.77 2.74
C PHE A 208 -15.39 0.48 2.33
N LEU A 209 -14.97 0.37 1.07
CA LEU A 209 -14.24 -0.80 0.60
C LEU A 209 -12.85 -0.88 1.24
N GLU A 210 -12.14 0.23 1.37
CA GLU A 210 -10.85 0.29 2.08
C GLU A 210 -10.97 -0.06 3.55
N MET A 211 -11.97 0.50 4.24
CA MET A 211 -12.24 0.16 5.64
C MET A 211 -12.59 -1.32 5.80
N SER A 212 -13.36 -1.89 4.86
CA SER A 212 -13.68 -3.33 4.84
C SER A 212 -12.42 -4.18 4.67
N VAL A 213 -11.49 -3.74 3.82
CA VAL A 213 -10.18 -4.41 3.64
C VAL A 213 -9.34 -4.34 4.91
N VAL A 214 -9.25 -3.18 5.56
CA VAL A 214 -8.54 -3.02 6.84
C VAL A 214 -9.13 -3.94 7.91
N ILE A 215 -10.47 -4.00 8.03
CA ILE A 215 -11.16 -4.88 8.98
C ILE A 215 -10.90 -6.36 8.67
N LEU A 216 -10.96 -6.77 7.40
CA LEU A 216 -10.65 -8.14 6.98
C LEU A 216 -9.21 -8.51 7.35
N ILE A 217 -8.26 -7.60 7.10
CA ILE A 217 -6.86 -7.81 7.47
C ILE A 217 -6.75 -7.95 8.99
N TRP A 218 -7.40 -7.08 9.75
CA TRP A 218 -7.39 -7.14 11.21
C TRP A 218 -7.96 -8.46 11.75
N GLN A 219 -9.14 -8.86 11.28
CA GLN A 219 -9.82 -10.08 11.71
C GLN A 219 -9.02 -11.34 11.34
N GLY A 220 -8.46 -11.39 10.12
CA GLY A 220 -7.61 -12.50 9.71
C GLY A 220 -6.34 -12.62 10.56
N ASN A 221 -5.71 -11.48 10.91
CA ASN A 221 -4.57 -11.43 11.83
C ASN A 221 -4.90 -12.01 13.21
N GLN A 222 -6.08 -11.67 13.75
CA GLN A 222 -6.50 -12.18 15.05
C GLN A 222 -6.78 -13.68 15.00
N LYS A 223 -7.54 -14.12 14.00
CA LYS A 223 -7.91 -15.53 13.82
C LYS A 223 -6.68 -16.44 13.71
N ASP A 224 -5.76 -16.15 12.81
CA ASP A 224 -4.61 -17.00 12.54
C ASP A 224 -3.69 -17.12 13.76
N TYR A 225 -3.54 -16.04 14.52
CA TYR A 225 -2.77 -16.04 15.77
C TYR A 225 -3.38 -16.96 16.82
N TYR A 226 -4.71 -16.88 17.04
CA TYR A 226 -5.33 -17.75 18.04
C TYR A 226 -5.24 -19.22 17.62
N GLN A 227 -5.41 -19.51 16.33
CA GLN A 227 -5.20 -20.87 15.80
C GLN A 227 -3.77 -21.35 16.05
N TYR A 228 -2.77 -20.51 15.77
CA TYR A 228 -1.36 -20.83 16.01
C TYR A 228 -1.07 -21.11 17.50
N MET A 229 -1.58 -20.26 18.40
CA MET A 229 -1.42 -20.44 19.84
C MET A 229 -2.10 -21.72 20.34
N THR A 230 -3.27 -22.08 19.80
CA THR A 230 -3.93 -23.36 20.13
C THR A 230 -3.09 -24.55 19.70
N THR A 231 -2.55 -24.54 18.48
CA THR A 231 -1.70 -25.64 17.98
C THR A 231 -0.43 -25.81 18.82
N ILE A 232 0.20 -24.71 19.24
CA ILE A 232 1.34 -24.77 20.15
C ILE A 232 0.93 -25.36 21.50
N GLY A 233 -0.19 -24.88 22.06
CA GLY A 233 -0.71 -25.38 23.34
C GLY A 233 -0.97 -26.88 23.31
N GLU A 234 -1.59 -27.39 22.23
CA GLU A 234 -1.80 -28.82 22.02
C GLU A 234 -0.48 -29.60 21.96
N HIS A 235 0.55 -29.07 21.28
CA HIS A 235 1.86 -29.72 21.24
C HIS A 235 2.52 -29.80 22.62
N TYR A 236 2.46 -28.73 23.42
CA TYR A 236 2.99 -28.74 24.79
C TYR A 236 2.23 -29.72 25.68
N LEU A 237 0.90 -29.70 25.65
CA LEU A 237 0.06 -30.65 26.40
C LEU A 237 0.37 -32.11 26.02
N GLN A 238 0.56 -32.41 24.74
CA GLN A 238 0.94 -33.75 24.30
C GLN A 238 2.34 -34.15 24.77
N ALA A 239 3.30 -33.22 24.76
CA ALA A 239 4.66 -33.48 25.24
C ALA A 239 4.65 -33.77 26.75
N GLU A 240 3.88 -33.01 27.52
CA GLU A 240 3.73 -33.19 28.96
C GLU A 240 3.06 -34.54 29.30
N LEU A 241 1.98 -34.89 28.58
CA LEU A 241 1.33 -36.20 28.71
C LEU A 241 2.27 -37.37 28.40
N ARG A 242 3.12 -37.25 27.37
CA ARG A 242 4.14 -38.27 27.06
C ARG A 242 5.18 -38.37 28.16
N HIS A 243 5.62 -37.23 28.71
CA HIS A 243 6.55 -37.19 29.81
C HIS A 243 5.98 -37.90 31.05
N PHE A 244 4.73 -37.60 31.43
CA PHE A 244 4.08 -38.28 32.56
C PHE A 244 3.92 -39.79 32.36
N ARG A 245 3.53 -40.24 31.16
CA ARG A 245 3.45 -41.68 30.86
C ARG A 245 4.81 -42.36 30.99
N ALA A 246 5.86 -41.74 30.46
CA ALA A 246 7.22 -42.28 30.55
C ALA A 246 7.74 -42.35 32.01
N TYR A 247 7.29 -41.47 32.89
CA TYR A 247 7.58 -41.56 34.32
C TYR A 247 6.85 -42.72 34.99
N GLN A 248 5.55 -42.90 34.71
CA GLN A 248 4.78 -44.02 35.27
C GLN A 248 5.32 -45.39 34.82
N GLU A 249 5.75 -45.52 33.57
CA GLU A 249 6.37 -46.74 33.04
C GLU A 249 7.76 -47.05 33.65
N ARG A 250 8.42 -46.06 34.29
CA ARG A 250 9.70 -46.27 34.99
C ARG A 250 9.54 -46.62 36.47
N GLU A 251 8.39 -46.26 37.06
CA GLU A 251 8.06 -46.56 38.45
C GLU A 251 7.30 -47.90 38.62
N THR A 252 6.97 -48.56 37.52
CA THR A 252 6.39 -49.92 37.47
C THR A 252 7.43 -50.94 37.01
#